data_AF-A0A959L256-F1
#
_entry.id   AF-A0A959L256-F1
#
_cell.length_a   1.000
_cell.length_b   1.000
_cell.length_c   1.000
_cell.angle_alpha   90.00
_cell.angle_beta   90.00
_cell.angle_gamma   90.00
#
_symmetry.space_group_name_H-M   'P 1'
#
loop_
_entity.id
_entity.type
_entity.pdbx_description
1 polymer ?
#
loop_
_entity_poly.entity_id
_entity_poly.type
_entity_poly.pdbx_seq_one_letter_code
_entity_poly.pdbx_strand_id
1 'polypeptide(L)'
;MASVSTYLNFKRNTEEAFNFYKAVFGGEFFGQGIMRFGDIPPQEGMPPLAEEDKNLVMHVELRILNSHSLMGTDAPESMGFKLNPGNNIYINLQP
;
A
#
# COMPACT_ATOMS: atom_id res chain seq x y z
N MET A 1 4.52 -20.21 -8.51
CA MET A 1 5.21 -20.73 -7.32
C MET A 1 4.75 -19.90 -6.16
N ALA A 2 4.53 -20.52 -5.00
CA ALA A 2 4.13 -19.77 -3.82
C ALA A 2 5.17 -18.70 -3.47
N SER A 3 4.69 -17.50 -3.10
CA SER A 3 5.51 -16.37 -2.69
C SER A 3 5.04 -15.78 -1.35
N VAL A 4 5.96 -15.12 -0.68
CA VAL A 4 5.71 -14.37 0.55
C VAL A 4 6.11 -12.91 0.34
N SER A 5 5.32 -11.99 0.88
CA SER A 5 5.64 -10.56 0.91
C SER A 5 5.31 -9.95 2.27
N THR A 6 5.91 -8.80 2.56
CA THR A 6 5.55 -8.00 3.74
C THR A 6 4.63 -6.87 3.31
N TYR A 7 3.45 -6.78 3.92
CA TYR A 7 2.49 -5.73 3.66
C TYR A 7 2.48 -4.72 4.80
N LEU A 8 2.75 -3.46 4.49
CA LEU A 8 2.91 -2.38 5.46
C LEU A 8 1.72 -1.43 5.37
N ASN A 9 1.04 -1.21 6.50
CA ASN A 9 -0.03 -0.24 6.60
C ASN A 9 0.54 1.05 7.22
N PHE A 10 0.24 2.18 6.59
CA PHE A 10 0.63 3.50 7.07
C PHE A 10 -0.60 4.35 7.32
N LYS A 11 -0.46 5.46 8.05
CA LYS A 11 -1.61 6.34 8.28
C LYS A 11 -1.97 7.12 7.01
N ARG A 12 -1.00 7.89 6.48
CA ARG A 12 -1.13 8.74 5.27
C ARG A 12 0.25 9.11 4.69
N ASN A 13 1.23 8.21 4.84
CA ASN A 13 2.63 8.48 4.49
C ASN A 13 3.29 7.30 3.76
N THR A 14 2.50 6.45 3.11
CA THR A 14 3.02 5.30 2.33
C THR A 14 3.94 5.76 1.21
N GLU A 15 3.55 6.78 0.44
CA GLU A 15 4.35 7.26 -0.70
C GLU A 15 5.72 7.80 -0.26
N GLU A 16 5.79 8.55 0.84
CA GLU A 16 7.05 9.02 1.41
C GLU A 16 7.94 7.86 1.84
N ALA A 17 7.37 6.89 2.58
CA ALA A 17 8.10 5.72 3.05
C ALA A 17 8.61 4.86 1.88
N PHE A 18 7.79 4.62 0.86
CA PHE A 18 8.17 3.81 -0.29
C PHE A 18 9.17 4.50 -1.21
N ASN A 19 9.13 5.82 -1.36
CA ASN A 19 10.18 6.55 -2.05
C ASN A 19 11.50 6.48 -1.28
N PHE A 20 11.48 6.54 0.05
CA PHE A 20 12.67 6.30 0.87
C PHE A 20 13.19 4.86 0.70
N TYR A 21 12.32 3.84 0.76
CA TYR A 21 12.72 2.45 0.54
C TYR A 21 13.29 2.24 -0.86
N LYS A 22 12.69 2.84 -1.89
CA LYS A 22 13.20 2.83 -3.26
C LYS A 22 14.59 3.47 -3.35
N ALA A 23 14.84 4.58 -2.65
CA ALA A 23 16.15 5.21 -2.62
C ALA A 23 17.22 4.35 -1.93
N VAL A 24 16.84 3.54 -0.95
CA VAL A 24 17.75 2.65 -0.20
C VAL A 24 18.00 1.34 -0.94
N PHE A 25 16.95 0.65 -1.38
CA PHE A 25 17.04 -0.67 -2.01
C PHE A 25 17.27 -0.60 -3.52
N GLY A 26 17.00 0.54 -4.15
CA GLY A 26 16.96 0.69 -5.60
C GLY A 26 15.70 0.06 -6.22
N GLY A 27 15.75 -0.14 -7.54
CA GLY A 27 14.66 -0.72 -8.32
C GLY A 27 13.55 0.26 -8.68
N GLU A 28 12.47 -0.28 -9.25
CA GLU A 28 11.28 0.47 -9.65
C GLU A 28 10.04 -0.11 -8.98
N PHE A 29 9.02 0.73 -8.79
CA PHE A 29 7.73 0.25 -8.31
C PHE A 29 7.13 -0.71 -9.33
N PHE A 30 6.61 -1.83 -8.85
CA PHE A 30 6.09 -2.88 -9.71
C PHE A 30 4.72 -2.51 -10.30
N GLY A 31 4.37 -3.11 -11.44
CA GLY A 31 3.09 -2.87 -12.11
C GLY A 31 2.95 -1.44 -12.66
N GLN A 32 1.90 -0.73 -12.23
CA GLN A 32 1.59 0.64 -12.66
C GLN A 32 2.20 1.72 -11.74
N GLY A 33 3.05 1.32 -10.79
CA GLY A 33 3.62 2.23 -9.81
C GLY A 33 2.74 2.41 -8.57
N ILE A 34 2.59 3.64 -8.10
CA ILE A 34 1.74 3.98 -6.96
C ILE A 34 0.30 4.07 -7.45
N MET A 35 -0.56 3.15 -7.00
CA MET A 35 -2.00 3.21 -7.25
C MET A 35 -2.69 4.02 -6.15
N ARG A 36 -3.54 4.97 -6.52
CA ARG A 36 -4.26 5.82 -5.57
C ARG A 36 -5.72 5.39 -5.42
N PHE A 37 -6.33 5.73 -4.29
CA PHE A 37 -7.75 5.45 -4.08
C PHE A 37 -8.66 6.19 -5.07
N GLY A 38 -8.27 7.39 -5.51
CA GLY A 38 -8.99 8.17 -6.51
C GLY A 38 -8.99 7.56 -7.92
N ASP A 39 -8.10 6.60 -8.20
CA ASP A 39 -8.02 5.91 -9.50
C ASP A 39 -9.05 4.76 -9.59
N ILE A 40 -9.65 4.36 -8.46
CA ILE A 40 -10.61 3.26 -8.41
C ILE A 40 -11.98 3.77 -8.92
N PRO A 41 -12.63 3.07 -9.87
CA PRO A 41 -13.98 3.38 -10.27
C PRO A 41 -14.96 3.32 -9.08
N PRO A 42 -15.97 4.20 -9.02
CA PRO A 42 -17.02 4.11 -8.01
C PRO A 42 -17.69 2.73 -8.04
N GLN A 43 -17.83 2.09 -6.87
CA GLN A 43 -18.59 0.84 -6.73
C GLN A 43 -20.02 1.13 -6.29
N GLU A 44 -20.96 0.41 -6.90
CA GLU A 44 -22.37 0.47 -6.53
C GLU A 44 -22.56 0.00 -5.08
N GLY A 45 -23.28 0.79 -4.28
CA GLY A 45 -23.53 0.49 -2.86
C GLY A 45 -22.42 0.95 -1.90
N MET A 46 -21.32 1.51 -2.38
CA MET A 46 -20.28 2.13 -1.54
C MET A 46 -20.47 3.65 -1.46
N PRO A 47 -20.30 4.26 -0.26
CA PRO A 47 -20.29 5.72 -0.14
C PRO A 47 -19.15 6.32 -0.98
N PRO A 48 -19.32 7.55 -1.50
CA PRO A 48 -18.27 8.22 -2.24
C PRO A 48 -17.05 8.45 -1.33
N LEU A 49 -15.86 8.29 -1.92
CA LEU A 49 -14.61 8.55 -1.24
C LEU A 49 -14.51 10.03 -0.86
N ALA A 50 -14.07 10.33 0.37
CA ALA A 50 -13.79 11.70 0.79
C ALA A 50 -12.69 12.31 -0.10
N GLU A 51 -12.81 13.60 -0.43
CA GLU A 51 -11.87 14.28 -1.33
C GLU A 51 -10.41 14.17 -0.83
N GLU A 52 -10.23 14.27 0.48
CA GLU A 52 -8.93 14.17 1.14
C GLU A 52 -8.29 12.78 1.04
N ASP A 53 -9.08 11.74 0.78
CA ASP A 53 -8.61 10.36 0.69
C ASP A 53 -8.29 9.94 -0.76
N LYS A 54 -8.71 10.71 -1.76
CA LYS A 54 -8.45 10.41 -3.18
C LYS A 54 -6.96 10.27 -3.51
N ASN A 55 -6.13 11.09 -2.88
CA ASN A 55 -4.68 11.09 -3.14
C ASN A 55 -3.91 10.05 -2.32
N LEU A 56 -4.57 9.34 -1.39
CA LEU A 56 -3.91 8.32 -0.57
C LEU A 56 -3.49 7.12 -1.42
N VAL A 57 -2.40 6.46 -1.01
CA VAL A 57 -1.90 5.26 -1.68
C VAL A 57 -2.83 4.10 -1.36
N MET A 58 -3.54 3.59 -2.37
CA MET A 58 -4.27 2.34 -2.25
C MET A 58 -3.29 1.16 -2.22
N HIS A 59 -2.30 1.17 -3.11
CA HIS A 59 -1.33 0.09 -3.19
C HIS A 59 -0.04 0.55 -3.87
N VAL A 60 1.08 0.08 -3.33
CA VAL A 60 2.39 0.14 -3.96
C VAL A 60 3.13 -1.16 -3.67
N GLU A 61 3.92 -1.62 -4.64
CA GLU A 61 4.81 -2.77 -4.48
C GLU A 61 6.24 -2.36 -4.89
N LEU A 62 7.20 -2.64 -4.01
CA LEU A 62 8.63 -2.51 -4.27
C LEU A 62 9.29 -3.88 -4.10
N ARG A 63 9.82 -4.41 -5.20
CA ARG A 63 10.64 -5.62 -5.17
C ARG A 63 12.02 -5.26 -4.67
N ILE A 64 12.43 -5.89 -3.58
CA ILE A 64 13.69 -5.59 -2.91
C ILE A 64 14.70 -6.70 -3.17
N LEU A 65 14.98 -7.55 -2.18
CA LEU A 65 15.98 -8.61 -2.26
C LEU A 65 15.37 -9.92 -2.77
N ASN A 66 16.00 -10.50 -3.80
CA ASN A 66 15.63 -11.80 -4.38
C ASN A 66 14.13 -11.91 -4.71
N SER A 67 13.41 -12.75 -3.98
CA SER A 67 11.99 -13.05 -4.18
C SER A 67 11.07 -12.33 -3.19
N HIS A 68 11.57 -11.37 -2.41
CA HIS A 68 10.77 -10.66 -1.40
C HIS A 68 10.31 -9.31 -1.91
N SER A 69 9.01 -9.04 -1.77
CA SER A 69 8.40 -7.74 -2.05
C SER A 69 7.99 -7.06 -0.75
N LEU A 70 8.20 -5.74 -0.69
CA LEU A 70 7.47 -4.86 0.21
C LEU A 70 6.23 -4.37 -0.52
N MET A 71 5.09 -4.47 0.13
CA MET A 71 3.82 -3.93 -0.35
C MET A 71 3.30 -2.95 0.69
N GLY A 72 2.53 -1.94 0.28
CA GLY A 72 2.00 -0.99 1.23
C GLY A 72 0.77 -0.24 0.77
N THR A 73 0.07 0.32 1.77
CA THR A 73 -1.16 1.10 1.61
C THR A 73 -1.27 2.13 2.72
N ASP A 74 -1.94 3.23 2.42
CA ASP A 74 -2.46 4.13 3.45
C ASP A 74 -3.78 3.54 3.96
N ALA A 75 -3.86 3.36 5.28
CA ALA A 75 -4.96 2.77 6.00
C ALA A 75 -5.61 3.83 6.91
N PRO A 76 -6.38 4.78 6.33
CA PRO A 76 -6.94 5.88 7.08
C PRO A 76 -8.10 5.42 7.99
N GLU A 77 -8.28 6.12 9.10
CA GLU A 77 -9.37 5.86 10.05
C GLU A 77 -10.76 6.09 9.41
N SER A 78 -10.84 6.95 8.38
CA SER A 78 -12.04 7.20 7.57
C SER A 78 -12.57 5.94 6.88
N MET A 79 -11.70 4.97 6.61
CA MET A 79 -12.05 3.66 6.04
C MET A 79 -12.23 2.57 7.12
N GLY A 80 -12.35 2.96 8.39
CA GLY A 80 -12.53 2.03 9.49
C GLY A 80 -11.26 1.31 9.94
N PHE A 81 -10.09 1.67 9.39
CA PHE A 81 -8.82 1.08 9.79
C PHE A 81 -8.15 1.92 10.88
N LYS A 82 -8.09 1.39 12.10
CA LYS A 82 -7.29 1.99 13.18
C LYS A 82 -5.91 1.35 13.21
N LEU A 83 -4.90 2.11 12.79
CA LEU A 83 -3.51 1.68 12.89
C LEU A 83 -3.05 1.62 14.35
N ASN A 84 -2.62 0.46 14.81
CA ASN A 84 -2.04 0.22 16.14
C ASN A 84 -0.72 -0.55 15.99
N PRO A 85 0.25 -0.38 16.89
CA PRO A 85 1.42 -1.25 16.94
C PRO A 85 0.97 -2.73 16.97
N GLY A 86 1.35 -3.49 15.95
CA GLY A 86 1.01 -4.91 15.80
C GLY A 86 0.03 -5.22 14.65
N ASN A 87 -0.75 -4.26 14.14
CA ASN A 87 -1.56 -4.43 12.92
C ASN A 87 -1.06 -3.64 11.71
N ASN A 88 0.06 -2.93 11.89
CA ASN A 88 0.69 -2.11 10.87
C ASN A 88 1.54 -2.94 9.88
N ILE A 89 1.71 -4.25 10.12
CA ILE A 89 2.51 -5.15 9.29
C ILE A 89 1.81 -6.51 9.19
N TYR A 90 1.65 -7.01 7.96
CA TYR A 90 1.19 -8.37 7.68
C TYR A 90 2.23 -9.16 6.88
N ILE A 91 2.27 -10.47 7.12
CA ILE A 91 2.92 -11.41 6.21
C ILE A 91 1.85 -11.87 5.22
N ASN A 92 2.05 -11.56 3.94
CA ASN A 92 1.13 -11.92 2.88
C ASN A 92 1.62 -13.19 2.17
N LEU A 93 0.73 -14.15 2.01
CA LEU A 93 1.00 -15.44 1.37
C LEU A 93 0.23 -15.52 0.06
N GLN A 94 0.95 -15.77 -1.04
CA GLN A 94 0.39 -15.90 -2.37
C GLN A 94 0.67 -17.32 -2.88
N PRO A 95 -0.35 -18.20 -2.97
CA PRO A 95 -0.18 -19.58 -3.44
C PRO A 95 0.13 -19.67 -4.94
#